data_AF-A0A7J2KDZ7-F1
#
_entry.id   AF-A0A7J2KDZ7-F1
#
_cell.length_a   1.000
_cell.length_b   1.000
_cell.length_c   1.000
_cell.angle_alpha   90.00
_cell.angle_beta   90.00
_cell.angle_gamma   90.00
#
_symmetry.space_group_name_H-M   'P 1'
#
loop_
_entity.id
_entity.type
_entity.pdbx_description
1 polymer ?
#
loop_
_entity_poly.entity_id
_entity_poly.type
_entity_poly.pdbx_seq_one_letter_code
_entity_poly.pdbx_strand_id
1 'polypeptide(L)'
;MLRENAEYLKNNTDYAILFHGAGGVHKWGQGLRGWSNWLVDLRFRKSIASAMLDHMIEIILYNLKKLVHALNDRIQIIGFGDDLGIQSRPQVSPKTFKEMLKPYYEEIFGYVKKHSKLYIFFHSCGSIYELIPDLIDTGIDILNPVQISAKNMEPEKLKENFGEQLVFWGGGVDTQKV
;
A
#
# COMPACT_ATOMS: atom_id res chain seq x y z
N MET A 1 -21.55 -13.84 3.52
CA MET A 1 -20.93 -13.09 4.63
C MET A 1 -20.30 -11.76 4.20
N LEU A 2 -19.12 -11.71 3.54
CA LEU A 2 -18.45 -10.42 3.23
C LEU A 2 -19.31 -9.45 2.39
N ARG A 3 -19.93 -9.96 1.32
CA ARG A 3 -20.83 -9.16 0.46
C ARG A 3 -22.05 -8.63 1.22
N GLU A 4 -22.67 -9.47 2.04
CA GLU A 4 -23.87 -9.11 2.82
C GLU A 4 -23.54 -8.04 3.86
N ASN A 5 -22.39 -8.14 4.55
CA ASN A 5 -21.94 -7.13 5.49
C ASN A 5 -21.69 -5.78 4.80
N ALA A 6 -21.06 -5.79 3.62
CA ALA A 6 -20.82 -4.57 2.86
C ALA A 6 -22.14 -3.94 2.37
N GLU A 7 -23.11 -4.74 1.91
CA GLU A 7 -24.43 -4.26 1.52
C GLU A 7 -25.23 -3.71 2.70
N TYR A 8 -25.15 -4.38 3.86
CA TYR A 8 -25.76 -3.90 5.09
C TYR A 8 -25.20 -2.53 5.47
N LEU A 9 -23.86 -2.38 5.54
CA LEU A 9 -23.25 -1.10 5.87
C LEU A 9 -23.66 -0.02 4.87
N LYS A 10 -23.58 -0.29 3.56
CA LYS A 10 -23.95 0.66 2.50
C LYS A 10 -25.37 1.21 2.68
N ASN A 11 -26.30 0.39 3.14
CA ASN A 11 -27.70 0.78 3.31
C ASN A 11 -28.03 1.34 4.70
N ASN A 12 -27.09 1.30 5.65
CA ASN A 12 -27.32 1.68 7.04
C ASN A 12 -26.29 2.69 7.59
N THR A 13 -25.50 3.33 6.72
CA THR A 13 -24.53 4.34 7.14
C THR A 13 -24.33 5.43 6.09
N ASP A 14 -24.09 6.65 6.55
CA ASP A 14 -23.70 7.78 5.71
C ASP A 14 -22.16 7.93 5.59
N TYR A 15 -21.40 7.08 6.28
CA TYR A 15 -19.94 7.08 6.24
C TYR A 15 -19.38 6.29 5.05
N ALA A 16 -18.18 6.67 4.60
CA ALA A 16 -17.44 5.87 3.64
C ALA A 16 -17.04 4.51 4.25
N ILE A 17 -17.21 3.45 3.47
CA ILE A 17 -16.87 2.09 3.86
C ILE A 17 -15.53 1.72 3.25
N LEU A 18 -14.63 1.25 4.12
CA LEU A 18 -13.29 0.81 3.77
C LEU A 18 -13.16 -0.69 4.03
N PHE A 19 -12.71 -1.44 3.03
CA PHE A 19 -12.19 -2.79 3.24
C PHE A 19 -10.68 -2.71 3.42
N HIS A 20 -10.15 -3.21 4.54
CA HIS A 20 -8.70 -3.25 4.79
C HIS A 20 -8.17 -4.68 4.67
N GLY A 21 -6.93 -4.83 4.22
CA GLY A 21 -6.27 -6.14 4.11
C GLY A 21 -6.38 -6.79 2.74
N ALA A 22 -6.43 -6.00 1.66
CA ALA A 22 -6.45 -6.51 0.28
C ALA A 22 -5.10 -7.08 -0.18
N GLY A 23 -4.00 -6.84 0.55
CA GLY A 23 -2.69 -7.43 0.30
C GLY A 23 -1.52 -6.52 0.68
N GLY A 24 -0.31 -7.08 0.61
CA GLY A 24 0.98 -6.42 0.79
C GLY A 24 2.07 -7.24 0.12
N VAL A 25 3.04 -6.58 -0.52
CA VAL A 25 4.06 -7.25 -1.36
C VAL A 25 5.35 -7.43 -0.57
N HIS A 26 5.95 -6.34 -0.11
CA HIS A 26 7.24 -6.34 0.56
C HIS A 26 7.15 -7.01 1.95
N LYS A 27 6.12 -6.70 2.74
CA LYS A 27 5.84 -7.33 4.04
C LYS A 27 5.62 -8.82 3.93
N TRP A 28 4.96 -9.29 2.86
CA TRP A 28 4.76 -10.72 2.67
C TRP A 28 6.07 -11.42 2.30
N GLY A 29 6.91 -10.79 1.46
CA GLY A 29 8.27 -11.25 1.19
C GLY A 29 9.12 -11.36 2.47
N GLN A 30 9.03 -10.36 3.35
CA GLN A 30 9.67 -10.40 4.67
C GLN A 30 9.15 -11.55 5.54
N GLY A 31 7.85 -11.81 5.53
CA GLY A 31 7.25 -12.91 6.28
C GLY A 31 7.75 -14.29 5.82
N LEU A 32 7.98 -14.46 4.52
CA LEU A 32 8.45 -15.73 3.94
C LEU A 32 9.97 -15.94 4.09
N ARG A 33 10.77 -14.89 3.96
CA ARG A 33 12.24 -14.98 3.94
C ARG A 33 12.91 -14.58 5.24
N GLY A 34 12.20 -13.87 6.10
CA GLY A 34 12.79 -13.07 7.17
C GLY A 34 13.39 -11.76 6.63
N TRP A 35 13.44 -10.75 7.49
CA TRP A 35 13.83 -9.38 7.15
C TRP A 35 15.15 -9.28 6.39
N SER A 36 16.25 -9.79 6.96
CA SER A 36 17.59 -9.64 6.38
C SER A 36 17.74 -10.38 5.05
N ASN A 37 17.24 -11.61 4.97
CA ASN A 37 17.34 -12.40 3.74
C ASN A 37 16.51 -11.78 2.63
N TRP A 38 15.30 -11.28 2.93
CA TRP A 38 14.47 -10.60 1.94
C TRP A 38 15.18 -9.40 1.32
N LEU A 39 15.79 -8.55 2.16
CA LEU A 39 16.53 -7.38 1.67
C LEU A 39 17.77 -7.76 0.86
N VAL A 40 18.49 -8.82 1.26
CA VAL A 40 19.60 -9.38 0.48
C VAL A 40 19.11 -9.95 -0.85
N ASP A 41 17.97 -10.65 -0.86
CA ASP A 41 17.42 -11.28 -2.05
C ASP A 41 17.00 -10.20 -3.07
N LEU A 42 16.31 -9.13 -2.62
CA LEU A 42 15.95 -7.99 -3.46
C LEU A 42 17.15 -7.30 -4.11
N ARG A 43 18.32 -7.27 -3.44
CA ARG A 43 19.50 -6.57 -3.94
C ARG A 43 20.45 -7.45 -4.74
N PHE A 44 20.74 -8.65 -4.24
CA PHE A 44 21.83 -9.50 -4.72
C PHE A 44 21.36 -10.84 -5.26
N ARG A 45 20.17 -11.34 -4.88
CA ARG A 45 19.61 -12.61 -5.37
C ARG A 45 18.29 -12.37 -6.10
N LYS A 46 18.32 -11.43 -7.04
CA LYS A 46 17.13 -10.92 -7.74
C LYS A 46 16.27 -12.02 -8.36
N SER A 47 16.89 -13.09 -8.88
CA SER A 47 16.14 -14.23 -9.44
C SER A 47 15.26 -14.94 -8.41
N ILE A 48 15.74 -15.08 -7.16
CA ILE A 48 14.95 -15.66 -6.06
C ILE A 48 13.82 -14.70 -5.70
N ALA A 49 14.12 -13.41 -5.54
CA ALA A 49 13.11 -12.41 -5.21
C ALA A 49 12.02 -12.32 -6.29
N SER A 50 12.39 -12.24 -7.57
CA SER A 50 11.43 -12.21 -8.69
C SER A 50 10.56 -13.46 -8.74
N ALA A 51 11.16 -14.66 -8.66
CA ALA A 51 10.37 -15.90 -8.67
C ALA A 51 9.35 -15.96 -7.52
N MET A 52 9.72 -15.44 -6.34
CA MET A 52 8.78 -15.33 -5.23
C MET A 52 7.68 -14.30 -5.49
N LEU A 53 8.04 -13.11 -5.96
CA LEU A 53 7.09 -12.04 -6.26
C LEU A 53 6.10 -12.45 -7.35
N ASP A 54 6.55 -13.17 -8.37
CA ASP A 54 5.72 -13.70 -9.45
C ASP A 54 4.66 -14.67 -8.92
N HIS A 55 5.01 -15.58 -8.00
CA HIS A 55 4.01 -16.45 -7.38
C HIS A 55 3.11 -15.73 -6.37
N MET A 56 3.66 -14.77 -5.62
CA MET A 56 2.88 -13.97 -4.69
C MET A 56 1.83 -13.15 -5.42
N ILE A 57 2.20 -12.51 -6.54
CA ILE A 57 1.30 -11.65 -7.31
C ILE A 57 0.12 -12.44 -7.90
N GLU A 58 0.36 -13.66 -8.36
CA GLU A 58 -0.71 -14.57 -8.82
C GLU A 58 -1.78 -14.78 -7.73
N ILE A 59 -1.33 -15.03 -6.49
CA ILE A 59 -2.23 -15.26 -5.35
C ILE A 59 -2.93 -13.97 -4.93
N ILE A 60 -2.20 -12.84 -4.86
CA ILE A 60 -2.79 -11.53 -4.54
C ILE A 60 -3.88 -11.20 -5.55
N LEU A 61 -3.58 -11.30 -6.85
CA LEU A 61 -4.53 -10.96 -7.91
C LEU A 61 -5.73 -11.91 -7.94
N TYR A 62 -5.53 -13.20 -7.68
CA TYR A 62 -6.64 -14.14 -7.57
C TYR A 62 -7.62 -13.73 -6.46
N ASN A 63 -7.11 -13.38 -5.28
CA ASN A 63 -7.94 -12.94 -4.17
C ASN A 63 -8.56 -11.56 -4.44
N LEU A 64 -7.77 -10.63 -4.99
CA LEU A 64 -8.21 -9.28 -5.33
C LEU A 64 -9.35 -9.28 -6.35
N LYS A 65 -9.26 -10.13 -7.38
CA LYS A 65 -10.34 -10.31 -8.37
C LYS A 65 -11.66 -10.67 -7.69
N LYS A 66 -11.63 -11.58 -6.72
CA LYS A 66 -12.81 -12.00 -5.95
C LYS A 66 -13.31 -10.89 -5.03
N LEU A 67 -12.41 -10.17 -4.36
CA LEU A 67 -12.75 -9.04 -3.48
C LEU A 67 -13.42 -7.91 -4.27
N VAL A 68 -12.79 -7.46 -5.36
CA VAL A 68 -13.31 -6.41 -6.23
C VAL A 68 -14.68 -6.82 -6.79
N HIS A 69 -14.83 -8.04 -7.29
CA HIS A 69 -16.11 -8.53 -7.78
C HIS A 69 -17.21 -8.51 -6.71
N ALA A 70 -16.88 -8.85 -5.46
CA ALA A 70 -17.85 -8.87 -4.37
C ALA A 70 -18.21 -7.47 -3.85
N LEU A 71 -17.27 -6.51 -3.89
CA LEU A 71 -17.34 -5.27 -3.11
C LEU A 71 -17.43 -3.97 -3.91
N ASN A 72 -17.11 -3.95 -5.21
CA ASN A 72 -16.91 -2.71 -6.00
C ASN A 72 -18.04 -1.66 -5.85
N ASP A 73 -19.31 -2.07 -5.90
CA ASP A 73 -20.47 -1.18 -5.77
C ASP A 73 -20.98 -1.00 -4.33
N ARG A 74 -20.26 -1.55 -3.34
CA ARG A 74 -20.68 -1.62 -1.93
C ARG A 74 -19.79 -0.86 -0.97
N ILE A 75 -18.56 -0.59 -1.37
CA ILE A 75 -17.59 0.14 -0.57
C ILE A 75 -17.00 1.28 -1.40
N GLN A 76 -16.32 2.21 -0.75
CA GLN A 76 -15.68 3.35 -1.43
C GLN A 76 -14.16 3.18 -1.49
N ILE A 77 -13.58 2.47 -0.51
CA ILE A 77 -12.13 2.41 -0.34
C ILE A 77 -11.68 0.97 -0.16
N ILE A 78 -10.62 0.59 -0.88
CA ILE A 78 -9.90 -0.69 -0.69
C ILE A 78 -8.49 -0.41 -0.19
N GLY A 79 -8.14 -1.06 0.92
CA GLY A 79 -6.92 -0.83 1.67
C GLY A 79 -5.90 -1.95 1.50
N PHE A 80 -4.72 -1.56 1.05
CA PHE A 80 -3.50 -2.36 1.04
C PHE A 80 -2.57 -1.89 2.14
N GLY A 81 -1.64 -2.74 2.53
CA GLY A 81 -0.68 -2.39 3.58
C GLY A 81 0.65 -3.07 3.41
N ASP A 82 1.70 -2.29 3.57
CA ASP A 82 3.08 -2.72 3.53
C ASP A 82 3.90 -1.96 4.57
N ASP A 83 5.14 -2.38 4.82
CA ASP A 83 6.04 -1.70 5.74
C ASP A 83 7.30 -1.27 4.96
N LEU A 84 7.22 -0.14 4.26
CA LEU A 84 8.30 0.32 3.36
C LEU A 84 9.30 1.26 4.03
N GLY A 85 8.97 1.84 5.19
CA GLY A 85 9.79 2.83 5.88
C GLY A 85 10.37 2.35 7.20
N ILE A 86 11.43 3.05 7.63
CA ILE A 86 11.89 3.13 9.01
C ILE A 86 11.96 4.62 9.40
N GLN A 87 12.34 4.95 10.63
CA GLN A 87 12.29 6.34 11.10
C GLN A 87 13.06 7.36 10.26
N SER A 88 14.17 6.94 9.66
CA SER A 88 15.11 7.86 8.99
C SER A 88 15.09 7.78 7.47
N ARG A 89 14.50 6.74 6.87
CA ARG A 89 14.56 6.44 5.43
C ARG A 89 13.65 5.27 5.04
N PRO A 90 13.49 5.01 3.73
CA PRO A 90 12.97 3.75 3.23
C PRO A 90 13.80 2.53 3.66
N GLN A 91 13.16 1.37 3.80
CA GLN A 91 13.83 0.08 4.04
C GLN A 91 14.59 -0.42 2.83
N VAL A 92 14.09 -0.11 1.63
CA VAL A 92 14.72 -0.39 0.34
C VAL A 92 15.02 0.91 -0.37
N SER A 93 16.18 1.01 -1.03
CA SER A 93 16.51 2.24 -1.78
C SER A 93 15.46 2.52 -2.87
N PRO A 94 15.19 3.80 -3.22
CA PRO A 94 14.24 4.13 -4.30
C PRO A 94 14.52 3.40 -5.61
N LYS A 95 15.81 3.25 -5.97
CA LYS A 95 16.24 2.44 -7.11
C LYS A 95 15.78 0.98 -7.01
N THR A 96 15.98 0.34 -5.87
CA THR A 96 15.56 -1.06 -5.67
C THR A 96 14.04 -1.20 -5.62
N PHE A 97 13.32 -0.26 -5.00
CA PHE A 97 11.86 -0.23 -5.04
C PHE A 97 11.35 -0.19 -6.48
N LYS A 98 11.85 0.77 -7.27
CA LYS A 98 11.47 0.97 -8.66
C LYS A 98 11.77 -0.25 -9.53
N GLU A 99 12.93 -0.88 -9.34
CA GLU A 99 13.33 -2.06 -10.12
C GLU A 99 12.58 -3.33 -9.72
N MET A 100 12.36 -3.57 -8.42
CA MET A 100 11.98 -4.89 -7.92
C MET A 100 10.55 -4.96 -7.37
N LEU A 101 9.95 -3.86 -6.94
CA LEU A 101 8.66 -3.88 -6.24
C LEU A 101 7.58 -3.09 -6.98
N LYS A 102 7.91 -1.89 -7.49
CA LYS A 102 6.97 -1.02 -8.21
C LYS A 102 6.16 -1.74 -9.28
N PRO A 103 6.73 -2.60 -10.15
CA PRO A 103 5.95 -3.28 -11.20
C PRO A 103 4.80 -4.12 -10.64
N TYR A 104 4.99 -4.76 -9.48
CA TYR A 104 3.96 -5.57 -8.84
C TYR A 104 2.87 -4.71 -8.20
N TYR A 105 3.23 -3.55 -7.62
CA TYR A 105 2.22 -2.59 -7.15
C TYR A 105 1.40 -2.01 -8.31
N GLU A 106 2.04 -1.65 -9.42
CA GLU A 106 1.37 -1.19 -10.64
C GLU A 106 0.36 -2.22 -11.16
N GLU A 107 0.71 -3.51 -11.12
CA GLU A 107 -0.20 -4.58 -11.55
C GLU A 107 -1.42 -4.71 -10.61
N ILE A 108 -1.21 -4.72 -9.29
CA ILE A 108 -2.28 -4.82 -8.28
C ILE A 108 -3.23 -3.62 -8.39
N PHE A 109 -2.66 -2.41 -8.34
CA PHE A 109 -3.45 -1.19 -8.27
C PHE A 109 -4.05 -0.86 -9.63
N GLY A 110 -3.34 -1.13 -10.73
CA GLY A 110 -3.87 -1.07 -12.08
C GLY A 110 -5.09 -1.95 -12.27
N TYR A 111 -5.11 -3.16 -11.68
CA TYR A 111 -6.30 -4.01 -11.68
C TYR A 111 -7.49 -3.33 -10.97
N VAL A 112 -7.29 -2.77 -9.78
CA VAL A 112 -8.34 -2.05 -9.05
C VAL A 112 -8.88 -0.87 -9.87
N LYS A 113 -7.99 -0.03 -10.41
CA LYS A 113 -8.35 1.14 -11.22
C LYS A 113 -9.12 0.76 -12.50
N LYS A 114 -8.76 -0.35 -13.13
CA LYS A 114 -9.39 -0.81 -14.37
C LYS A 114 -10.76 -1.45 -14.15
N HIS A 115 -10.95 -2.12 -13.01
CA HIS A 115 -12.12 -2.98 -12.78
C HIS A 115 -13.08 -2.45 -11.70
N SER A 116 -12.80 -1.29 -11.11
CA SER A 116 -13.58 -0.72 -10.03
C SER A 116 -13.52 0.80 -10.01
N LYS A 117 -14.37 1.43 -9.19
CA LYS A 117 -14.29 2.87 -8.87
C LYS A 117 -13.75 3.12 -7.46
N LEU A 118 -13.12 2.11 -6.88
CA LEU A 118 -12.63 2.17 -5.50
C LEU A 118 -11.40 3.07 -5.41
N TYR A 119 -11.35 3.87 -4.34
CA TYR A 119 -10.12 4.57 -3.97
C TYR A 119 -9.13 3.58 -3.33
N ILE A 120 -7.88 3.69 -3.71
CA ILE A 120 -6.79 2.84 -3.24
C ILE A 120 -6.12 3.51 -2.05
N PHE A 121 -6.32 2.90 -0.89
CA PHE A 121 -5.64 3.25 0.34
C PHE A 121 -4.40 2.39 0.50
N PHE A 122 -3.27 3.03 0.77
CA PHE A 122 -2.00 2.34 0.99
C PHE A 122 -1.45 2.68 2.37
N HIS A 123 -1.29 1.65 3.20
CA HIS A 123 -0.67 1.75 4.50
C HIS A 123 0.85 1.50 4.41
N SER A 124 1.69 2.42 4.92
CA SER A 124 3.10 2.16 5.23
C SER A 124 3.65 3.10 6.29
N CYS A 125 4.17 2.54 7.38
CA CYS A 125 4.85 3.30 8.42
C CYS A 125 6.23 3.82 7.97
N GLY A 126 6.77 4.75 8.77
CA GLY A 126 8.13 5.28 8.64
C GLY A 126 8.30 6.38 7.59
N SER A 127 9.56 6.72 7.34
CA SER A 127 9.98 7.70 6.35
C SER A 127 9.98 7.06 4.97
N ILE A 128 8.96 7.39 4.17
CA ILE A 128 8.81 6.90 2.80
C ILE A 128 8.79 8.04 1.78
N TYR A 129 9.15 9.25 2.18
CA TYR A 129 9.13 10.46 1.35
C TYR A 129 9.75 10.24 -0.04
N GLU A 130 10.90 9.57 -0.09
CA GLU A 130 11.61 9.30 -1.35
C GLU A 130 10.91 8.27 -2.26
N LEU A 131 9.94 7.50 -1.73
CA LEU A 131 9.14 6.54 -2.49
C LEU A 131 7.77 7.09 -2.92
N ILE A 132 7.33 8.21 -2.34
CA ILE A 132 5.99 8.77 -2.62
C ILE A 132 5.74 9.03 -4.11
N PRO A 133 6.69 9.60 -4.90
CA PRO A 133 6.47 9.79 -6.33
C PRO A 133 6.19 8.48 -7.07
N ASP A 134 6.99 7.43 -6.82
CA ASP A 134 6.78 6.13 -7.45
C ASP A 134 5.50 5.43 -6.94
N LEU A 135 5.09 5.68 -5.69
CA LEU A 135 3.80 5.19 -5.18
C LEU A 135 2.62 5.87 -5.86
N ILE A 136 2.67 7.20 -6.05
CA ILE A 136 1.65 7.95 -6.81
C ILE A 136 1.54 7.38 -8.23
N ASP A 137 2.66 7.14 -8.90
CA ASP A 137 2.67 6.53 -10.24
C ASP A 137 1.97 5.17 -10.29
N THR A 138 2.03 4.38 -9.20
CA THR A 138 1.34 3.09 -9.13
C THR A 138 -0.19 3.22 -9.01
N GLY A 139 -0.70 4.43 -8.71
CA GLY A 139 -2.12 4.73 -8.68
C GLY A 139 -2.76 4.72 -7.29
N ILE A 140 -1.99 4.84 -6.22
CA ILE A 140 -2.57 5.01 -4.88
C ILE A 140 -3.30 6.37 -4.81
N ASP A 141 -4.41 6.43 -4.07
CA ASP A 141 -5.17 7.67 -3.85
C ASP A 141 -4.95 8.23 -2.45
N ILE A 142 -4.72 7.34 -1.47
CA ILE A 142 -4.62 7.68 -0.06
C ILE A 142 -3.36 7.04 0.52
N LEU A 143 -2.52 7.84 1.17
CA LEU A 143 -1.41 7.35 1.97
C LEU A 143 -1.73 7.42 3.46
N ASN A 144 -1.50 6.31 4.14
CA ASN A 144 -1.68 6.17 5.58
C ASN A 144 -0.50 5.39 6.20
N PRO A 145 -0.15 5.61 7.47
CA PRO A 145 -0.36 6.87 8.18
C PRO A 145 0.56 7.96 7.59
N VAL A 146 0.29 9.21 7.94
CA VAL A 146 1.35 10.22 7.97
C VAL A 146 2.06 10.08 9.31
N GLN A 147 3.23 9.43 9.33
CA GLN A 147 4.02 9.32 10.55
C GLN A 147 4.90 10.56 10.72
N ILE A 148 4.33 11.62 11.31
CA ILE A 148 4.98 12.94 11.46
C ILE A 148 6.31 12.92 12.22
N SER A 149 6.53 11.90 13.08
CA SER A 149 7.78 11.73 13.82
C SER A 149 8.90 11.06 13.00
N ALA A 150 8.60 10.59 11.79
CA ALA A 150 9.59 10.07 10.87
C ALA A 150 10.18 11.21 10.00
N LYS A 151 11.44 11.05 9.60
CA LYS A 151 12.17 12.05 8.81
C LYS A 151 11.44 12.37 7.50
N ASN A 152 11.33 13.65 7.15
CA ASN A 152 10.72 14.14 5.90
C ASN A 152 9.22 13.85 5.76
N MET A 153 8.52 13.47 6.84
CA MET A 153 7.08 13.19 6.81
C MET A 153 6.25 14.31 7.48
N GLU A 154 6.78 15.53 7.51
CA GLU A 154 6.09 16.70 8.04
C GLU A 154 4.85 17.02 7.16
N PRO A 155 3.65 17.24 7.75
CA PRO A 155 2.42 17.43 6.98
C PRO A 155 2.49 18.58 5.96
N GLU A 156 3.10 19.71 6.33
CA GLU A 156 3.26 20.88 5.46
C GLU A 156 4.08 20.52 4.22
N LYS A 157 5.20 19.84 4.43
CA LYS A 157 6.09 19.39 3.36
C LYS A 157 5.38 18.39 2.44
N LEU A 158 4.65 17.44 3.00
CA LEU A 158 3.89 16.46 2.22
C LEU A 158 2.79 17.11 1.39
N LYS A 159 2.05 18.05 1.98
CA LYS A 159 1.00 18.81 1.29
C LYS A 159 1.57 19.70 0.18
N GLU A 160 2.69 20.37 0.42
CA GLU A 160 3.37 21.21 -0.58
C GLU A 160 3.81 20.39 -1.79
N ASN A 161 4.42 19.21 -1.56
CA ASN A 161 5.04 18.44 -2.63
C ASN A 161 4.06 17.50 -3.37
N PHE A 162 3.04 16.99 -2.67
CA PHE A 162 2.21 15.90 -3.20
C PHE A 162 0.70 16.10 -2.97
N GLY A 163 0.29 17.18 -2.31
CA GLY A 163 -1.08 17.37 -1.83
C GLY A 163 -2.15 17.52 -2.92
N GLU A 164 -1.75 17.80 -4.16
CA GLU A 164 -2.61 17.86 -5.35
C GLU A 164 -2.87 16.47 -5.98
N GLN A 165 -2.03 15.48 -5.68
CA GLN A 165 -2.06 14.15 -6.29
C GLN A 165 -2.45 13.05 -5.31
N LEU A 166 -2.24 13.29 -4.01
CA LEU A 166 -2.33 12.27 -2.98
C LEU A 166 -3.08 12.80 -1.76
N VAL A 167 -4.06 12.03 -1.29
CA VAL A 167 -4.72 12.28 -0.01
C VAL A 167 -3.86 11.70 1.11
N PHE A 168 -3.66 12.49 2.16
CA PHE A 168 -2.94 12.06 3.35
C PHE A 168 -3.92 11.76 4.47
N TRP A 169 -3.92 10.51 4.95
CA TRP A 169 -4.76 10.07 6.07
C TRP A 169 -3.90 9.76 7.29
N GLY A 170 -4.07 10.52 8.36
CA GLY A 170 -3.38 10.32 9.64
C GLY A 170 -2.59 11.56 10.04
N GLY A 171 -1.56 11.38 10.87
CA GLY A 171 -0.66 12.47 11.28
C GLY A 171 -1.19 13.39 12.37
N GLY A 172 -2.38 13.12 12.92
CA GLY A 172 -2.93 13.87 14.06
C GLY A 172 -2.43 13.41 15.44
N VAL A 173 -1.70 12.29 15.51
CA VAL A 173 -1.18 11.71 16.76
C VAL A 173 0.22 11.16 16.51
N ASP A 174 1.20 11.53 17.35
CA ASP A 174 2.50 10.86 17.37
C ASP A 174 2.40 9.57 18.19
N THR A 175 2.66 8.43 17.56
CA THR A 175 2.57 7.12 18.19
C THR A 175 3.88 6.66 18.82
N GLN A 176 4.96 7.44 18.71
CA GLN A 176 6.26 7.10 19.30
C GLN A 176 6.50 7.68 20.68
N LYS A 177 5.82 8.77 21.03
CA LYS A 177 5.99 9.48 22.29
C LYS A 177 4.60 9.76 22.85
N VAL A 178 4.30 9.16 24.00
CA VAL A 178 3.03 9.30 24.74
C VAL A 178 3.28 10.16 25.97
#